data_AF-A0A4Q6BEQ8-F1
#
_entry.id   AF-A0A4Q6BEQ8-F1
#
_cell.length_a   1.000
_cell.length_b   1.000
_cell.length_c   1.000
_cell.angle_alpha   90.00
_cell.angle_beta   90.00
_cell.angle_gamma   90.00
#
_symmetry.space_group_name_H-M   'P 1'
#
loop_
_entity.id
_entity.type
_entity.pdbx_description
1 polymer ?
#
loop_
_entity_poly.entity_id
_entity_poly.type
_entity_poly.pdbx_seq_one_letter_code
_entity_poly.pdbx_strand_id
1 'polypeptide(L)' 'MKTISSLSVLFFSLSAFSNPITVIGHRGASGHRPEHTLESYDLAIEMGADFIEPDLVITKDNV' A
#
# COMPACT_ATOMS: atom_id res chain seq x y z
N MET A 1 -46.11 0.30 9.39
CA MET A 1 -46.14 1.79 9.31
C MET A 1 -45.30 2.31 10.47
N LYS A 2 -44.26 3.14 10.37
CA LYS A 2 -43.46 3.80 9.31
C LYS A 2 -42.06 4.05 9.97
N THR A 3 -40.89 4.08 9.33
CA THR A 3 -40.41 3.85 7.94
C THR A 3 -38.91 3.51 7.98
N ILE A 4 -38.31 3.05 6.88
CA ILE A 4 -36.88 2.67 6.79
C ILE A 4 -36.01 3.92 6.53
N SER A 5 -35.00 4.17 7.37
CA SER A 5 -33.87 5.12 7.20
C SER A 5 -32.98 5.03 8.46
N SER A 6 -31.64 4.99 8.45
CA SER A 6 -30.70 5.20 7.34
C SER A 6 -29.76 4.00 7.23
N LEU A 7 -29.78 3.35 6.07
CA LEU A 7 -28.77 2.36 5.68
C LEU A 7 -27.52 3.13 5.28
N SER A 8 -26.53 3.23 6.17
CA SER A 8 -25.21 3.75 5.81
C SER A 8 -24.55 2.75 4.87
N VAL A 9 -24.80 2.90 3.57
CA VAL A 9 -24.19 2.08 2.53
C VAL A 9 -22.70 2.38 2.55
N LEU A 10 -21.93 1.42 3.05
CA LEU A 10 -20.49 1.39 2.87
C LEU A 10 -20.23 1.25 1.36
N PHE A 11 -20.15 2.37 0.65
CA PHE A 11 -19.69 2.44 -0.73
C PHE A 11 -18.17 2.18 -0.75
N PHE A 12 -17.79 0.94 -0.45
CA PHE A 12 -16.48 0.44 -0.78
C PHE A 12 -16.44 0.32 -2.31
N SER A 13 -15.86 1.34 -2.95
CA SER A 13 -15.72 1.41 -4.40
C SER A 13 -15.09 0.13 -4.92
N LEU A 14 -15.85 -0.67 -5.67
CA LEU A 14 -15.32 -1.75 -6.51
C LEU A 14 -14.63 -1.18 -7.77
N SER A 15 -13.75 -0.20 -7.56
CA SER A 15 -12.72 0.17 -8.53
C SER A 15 -11.67 -0.93 -8.50
N ALA A 16 -11.91 -1.98 -9.30
CA ALA A 16 -10.90 -3.01 -9.56
C ALA A 16 -9.61 -2.32 -10.03
N PHE A 17 -8.49 -2.63 -9.38
CA PHE A 17 -7.18 -2.08 -9.72
C PHE A 17 -6.82 -2.45 -11.16
N SER A 18 -7.05 -1.49 -12.06
CA SER A 18 -6.63 -1.54 -13.45
C SER A 18 -5.93 -0.23 -13.81
N ASN A 19 -4.97 0.15 -12.97
CA ASN A 19 -3.95 1.10 -13.40
C ASN A 19 -3.23 0.48 -14.62
N PRO A 20 -3.17 1.16 -15.78
CA PRO A 20 -2.53 0.61 -16.98
C PRO A 20 -1.01 0.51 -16.85
N ILE A 21 -0.45 1.08 -15.78
CA ILE A 21 0.97 1.07 -15.41
C ILE A 21 1.03 0.75 -13.92
N THR A 22 1.80 -0.27 -13.55
CA THR A 22 2.05 -0.62 -12.15
C THR A 22 3.24 0.19 -11.62
N VAL A 23 3.04 0.89 -10.51
CA VAL A 23 4.07 1.66 -9.80
C VAL A 23 4.64 0.81 -8.67
N ILE A 24 5.95 0.54 -8.72
CA ILE A 24 6.66 -0.28 -7.73
C ILE A 24 7.61 0.61 -6.95
N GLY A 25 7.43 0.69 -5.63
CA GLY A 25 8.34 1.35 -4.69
C GLY A 25 9.57 0.50 -4.45
N HIS A 26 10.57 0.61 -5.34
CA HIS A 26 11.85 -0.08 -5.25
C HIS A 26 12.58 0.29 -3.95
N ARG A 27 12.61 -0.67 -3.01
CA ARG A 27 13.10 -0.50 -1.63
C ARG A 27 12.36 0.56 -0.81
N GLY A 28 11.09 0.82 -1.16
CA GLY A 28 10.29 1.95 -0.65
C GLY A 28 10.52 3.23 -1.45
N ALA A 29 10.38 4.38 -0.79
CA ALA A 29 10.68 5.70 -1.33
C ALA A 29 12.19 6.01 -1.21
N SER A 30 13.03 5.11 -1.71
CA SER A 30 14.50 5.11 -1.53
C SER A 30 15.22 6.38 -2.00
N GLY A 31 14.66 7.13 -2.96
CA GLY A 31 15.17 8.46 -3.35
C GLY A 31 14.85 9.60 -2.38
N HIS A 32 13.98 9.38 -1.39
CA HIS A 32 13.47 10.39 -0.45
C HIS A 32 13.76 10.04 1.03
N ARG A 33 13.87 8.75 1.36
CA ARG A 33 14.14 8.20 2.70
C ARG A 33 15.10 7.01 2.59
N PRO A 34 15.83 6.65 3.65
CA PRO A 34 16.71 5.49 3.63
C PRO A 34 15.98 4.22 3.16
N GLU A 35 16.61 3.43 2.30
CA GLU A 35 16.03 2.19 1.79
C GLU A 35 15.78 1.15 2.91
N HIS A 36 14.77 0.30 2.71
CA HIS A 36 14.38 -0.77 3.63
C HIS A 36 13.98 -0.37 5.07
N THR A 37 13.57 0.89 5.29
CA THR A 37 12.99 1.32 6.57
C THR A 37 11.47 1.50 6.47
N LEU A 38 10.79 1.46 7.62
CA LEU A 38 9.33 1.67 7.70
C LEU A 38 8.94 3.03 7.13
N GLU A 39 9.68 4.09 7.45
CA GLU A 39 9.42 5.46 6.97
C GLU A 39 9.55 5.60 5.44
N SER A 40 10.33 4.73 4.80
CA SER A 40 10.46 4.67 3.34
C SER A 40 9.32 3.89 2.69
N TYR A 41 8.84 2.82 3.34
CA TYR A 41 7.66 2.08 2.90
C TYR A 41 6.38 2.91 3.09
N ASP A 42 6.21 3.56 4.25
CA ASP A 42 5.07 4.45 4.56
C ASP A 42 4.97 5.56 3.52
N LEU A 43 6.07 6.27 3.23
CA LEU A 43 6.09 7.33 2.21
C LEU A 43 5.78 6.79 0.80
N ALA A 44 6.24 5.60 0.44
CA ALA A 44 5.90 5.01 -0.86
C ALA A 44 4.41 4.64 -0.97
N ILE A 45 3.79 4.19 0.13
CA ILE A 45 2.34 3.94 0.22
C ILE A 45 1.58 5.27 0.11
N GLU A 46 2.00 6.32 0.84
CA GLU A 46 1.41 7.67 0.74
C GLU A 46 1.54 8.28 -0.66
N MET A 47 2.63 8.00 -1.38
CA MET A 47 2.86 8.40 -2.76
C MET A 47 2.06 7.58 -3.79
N GLY A 48 1.34 6.53 -3.36
CA GLY A 48 0.49 5.72 -4.23
C GLY A 48 1.20 4.64 -5.02
N ALA A 49 2.28 4.04 -4.50
CA ALA A 49 2.83 2.82 -5.06
C ALA A 49 1.82 1.65 -4.98
N ASP A 50 1.64 0.91 -6.07
CA ASP A 50 0.79 -0.29 -6.09
C ASP A 50 1.43 -1.44 -5.27
N PHE A 51 2.78 -1.50 -5.27
CA PHE A 51 3.57 -2.48 -4.53
C PHE A 51 4.82 -1.86 -3.91
N ILE A 52 5.21 -2.39 -2.75
CA ILE A 52 6.56 -2.21 -2.18
C ILE A 52 7.42 -3.40 -2.61
N GLU A 53 8.65 -3.14 -3.03
CA GLU A 53 9.62 -4.16 -3.37
C GLU A 53 10.74 -4.16 -2.32
N PRO A 54 10.87 -5.23 -1.50
CA PRO A 54 11.93 -5.38 -0.52
C PRO A 54 12.99 -6.40 -0.97
N ASP A 55 14.26 -6.10 -0.67
CA ASP A 55 15.32 -7.11 -0.65
C ASP A 55 15.27 -7.88 0.67
N LEU A 56 15.27 -9.21 0.59
CA LEU A 56 15.23 -10.10 1.76
C LEU A 56 16.51 -10.92 1.86
N VAL A 57 17.04 -11.00 3.07
CA VAL A 57 18.21 -11.82 3.44
C VAL A 57 17.92 -12.55 4.74
N ILE A 58 18.43 -13.78 4.87
CA ILE A 58 18.22 -14.59 6.07
C ILE A 58 19.28 -14.31 7.13
N THR A 59 18.88 -14.24 8.40
CA THR A 59 19.78 -14.09 9.55
C THR A 59 20.42 -15.43 9.94
N LYS A 60 21.42 -15.38 10.84
CA LYS A 60 22.08 -16.58 11.39
C LYS A 60 21.11 -17.48 12.18
N ASP A 61 20.10 -16.90 12.80
CA ASP A 61 19.03 -17.57 13.56
C ASP A 61 17.82 -17.98 12.71
N ASN A 62 17.91 -17.86 11.38
CA ASN A 62 16.90 -18.24 10.38
C ASN A 62 15.62 -17.37 10.40
N VAL A 63 15.79 -16.06 10.62
CA VAL A 63 14.76 -15.03 10.40
C VAL A 63 14.93 -14.43 9.00
#